data_AF-A0A452XET0-F1
#
_entry.id   AF-A0A452XET0-F1
#
_cell.length_a   1.000
_cell.length_b   1.000
_cell.length_c   1.000
_cell.angle_alpha   90.00
_cell.angle_beta   90.00
_cell.angle_gamma   90.00
#
_symmetry.space_group_name_H-M   'P 1'
#
loop_
_entity.id
_entity.type
_entity.pdbx_description
1 polymer ?
#
loop_
_entity_poly.entity_id
_entity_poly.type
_entity_poly.pdbx_seq_one_letter_code
_entity_poly.pdbx_strand_id
1 'polypeptide(L)'
;MAGQMLRRWESFYGAFDPVDAAIEAADPDQFSRHVFRRARGDLLGRLCSAADDDQAERICGILDDMMAESLETLRLVPSSTPEAPVSTELAESVRALREHGSERVRLLARGIVSGWEASVQDQDDGAKVTPATPMKKP
;
A
#
# COMPACT_ATOMS: atom_id res chain seq x y z
N MET A 1 4.18 6.02 28.04
CA MET A 1 4.17 6.52 26.65
C MET A 1 3.62 5.50 25.65
N ALA A 2 3.28 4.28 26.06
CA ALA A 2 2.67 3.21 25.26
C ALA A 2 1.34 3.62 24.61
N GLY A 3 0.52 4.41 25.31
CA GLY A 3 -0.71 4.97 24.73
C GLY A 3 -0.48 5.91 23.54
N GLN A 4 0.70 6.53 23.40
CA GLN A 4 1.03 7.32 22.21
C GLN A 4 1.44 6.41 21.04
N MET A 5 2.09 5.29 21.32
CA MET A 5 2.51 4.30 20.33
C MET A 5 1.32 3.49 19.79
N LEU A 6 0.35 3.15 20.65
CA LEU A 6 -0.92 2.57 20.23
C LEU A 6 -1.71 3.54 19.35
N ARG A 7 -1.86 4.80 19.77
CA ARG A 7 -2.55 5.83 18.97
C ARG A 7 -1.90 6.08 17.61
N ARG A 8 -0.57 6.01 17.53
CA ARG A 8 0.15 6.09 16.26
C ARG A 8 -0.32 5.00 15.31
N TRP A 9 -0.40 3.75 15.77
CA TRP A 9 -0.82 2.64 14.93
C TRP A 9 -2.32 2.59 14.67
N GLU A 10 -3.17 3.01 15.61
CA GLU A 10 -4.63 3.05 15.43
C GLU A 10 -5.06 3.81 14.16
N SER A 11 -4.38 4.92 13.83
CA SER A 11 -4.71 5.73 12.66
C SER A 11 -4.32 5.10 11.32
N PHE A 12 -3.36 4.16 11.32
CA PHE A 12 -2.84 3.55 10.09
C PHE A 12 -3.15 2.05 9.99
N TYR A 13 -3.65 1.43 11.05
CA TYR A 13 -3.91 -0.01 11.07
C TYR A 13 -4.93 -0.42 10.00
N GLY A 14 -5.92 0.44 9.73
CA GLY A 14 -6.90 0.21 8.66
C GLY A 14 -6.29 0.12 7.26
N ALA A 15 -5.08 0.65 7.04
CA ALA A 15 -4.42 0.58 5.73
C ALA A 15 -3.95 -0.83 5.35
N PHE A 16 -3.82 -1.73 6.33
CA PHE A 16 -3.39 -3.10 6.04
C PHE A 16 -4.41 -3.88 5.20
N ASP A 17 -5.70 -3.72 5.46
CA ASP A 17 -6.74 -4.50 4.80
C ASP A 17 -6.82 -4.21 3.29
N PRO A 18 -6.85 -2.94 2.81
CA PRO A 18 -6.84 -2.65 1.38
C PRO A 18 -5.50 -3.01 0.73
N VAL A 19 -4.37 -2.89 1.42
CA VAL A 19 -3.05 -3.32 0.90
C VAL A 19 -3.01 -4.84 0.72
N ASP A 20 -3.45 -5.60 1.73
CA ASP A 20 -3.53 -7.06 1.67
C ASP A 20 -4.49 -7.52 0.56
N ALA A 21 -5.66 -6.89 0.45
CA ALA A 21 -6.65 -7.20 -0.57
C ALA A 21 -6.10 -6.95 -1.98
N ALA A 22 -5.36 -5.87 -2.19
CA ALA A 22 -4.75 -5.55 -3.48
C ALA A 22 -3.67 -6.56 -3.88
N ILE A 23 -2.85 -6.98 -2.92
CA ILE A 23 -1.81 -7.99 -3.12
C ILE A 23 -2.45 -9.35 -3.44
N GLU A 24 -3.44 -9.77 -2.66
CA GLU A 24 -4.13 -11.06 -2.85
C GLU A 24 -4.96 -11.08 -4.15
N ALA A 25 -5.51 -9.95 -4.57
CA ALA A 25 -6.26 -9.84 -5.83
C ALA A 25 -5.39 -10.03 -7.09
N ALA A 26 -4.09 -9.80 -6.99
CA ALA A 26 -3.19 -9.97 -8.13
C ALA A 26 -2.85 -11.43 -8.40
N ASP A 27 -2.66 -12.23 -7.37
CA ASP A 27 -2.50 -13.68 -7.45
C ASP A 27 -2.86 -14.29 -6.09
N PRO A 28 -4.09 -14.83 -5.93
CA PRO A 28 -4.56 -15.39 -4.66
C PRO A 28 -3.76 -16.61 -4.20
N ASP A 29 -3.19 -17.38 -5.14
CA ASP A 29 -2.45 -18.61 -4.86
C ASP A 29 -1.01 -18.29 -4.43
N GLN A 30 -0.38 -17.30 -5.05
CA GLN A 30 0.99 -16.87 -4.73
C GLN A 30 1.05 -15.93 -3.53
N PHE A 31 0.07 -15.03 -3.40
CA PHE A 31 0.12 -13.94 -2.42
C PHE A 31 -0.93 -14.03 -1.31
N SER A 32 -1.32 -15.25 -0.91
CA SER A 32 -2.26 -15.45 0.20
C SER A 32 -1.85 -14.65 1.46
N ARG A 33 -2.74 -13.77 1.93
CA ARG A 33 -2.49 -12.89 3.09
C ARG A 33 -2.99 -13.45 4.41
N HIS A 34 -3.53 -14.66 4.43
CA HIS A 34 -4.16 -15.22 5.63
C HIS A 34 -3.21 -15.33 6.84
N VAL A 35 -1.99 -15.83 6.62
CA VAL A 35 -0.98 -15.96 7.68
C VAL A 35 -0.52 -14.60 8.18
N PHE A 36 -0.35 -13.63 7.28
CA PHE A 36 0.02 -12.26 7.62
C PHE A 36 -1.06 -11.57 8.46
N ARG A 37 -2.34 -11.71 8.07
CA ARG A 37 -3.49 -11.18 8.82
C ARG A 37 -3.56 -11.78 10.24
N ARG A 38 -3.34 -13.09 10.37
CA ARG A 38 -3.29 -13.76 11.68
C ARG A 38 -2.13 -13.24 12.55
N ALA A 39 -0.91 -13.22 12.00
CA ALA A 39 0.27 -12.73 12.71
C ALA A 39 0.11 -11.26 13.15
N ARG A 40 -0.48 -10.43 12.30
CA ARG A 40 -0.81 -9.04 12.61
C ARG A 40 -1.81 -8.95 13.77
N GLY A 41 -2.88 -9.75 13.74
CA GLY A 41 -3.86 -9.80 14.83
C GLY A 41 -3.23 -10.20 16.17
N ASP A 42 -2.34 -11.20 16.16
CA ASP A 42 -1.61 -11.62 17.35
C ASP A 42 -0.69 -10.50 17.90
N LEU A 43 -0.01 -9.76 17.02
CA LEU A 43 0.81 -8.61 17.40
C LEU A 43 -0.03 -7.46 17.96
N LEU A 44 -1.19 -7.18 17.38
CA LEU A 44 -2.11 -6.18 17.90
C LEU A 44 -2.62 -6.57 19.29
N GLY A 45 -2.98 -7.83 19.49
CA GLY A 45 -3.36 -8.34 20.82
C GLY A 45 -2.25 -8.16 21.86
N ARG A 46 -0.99 -8.39 21.46
CA ARG A 46 0.19 -8.13 22.31
C ARG A 46 0.42 -6.64 22.56
N LEU A 47 0.17 -5.79 21.57
CA LEU A 47 0.31 -4.34 21.72
C LEU A 47 -0.71 -3.79 22.72
N CYS A 48 -1.97 -4.26 22.65
CA CYS A 48 -3.03 -3.88 23.58
C CYS A 48 -2.77 -4.37 25.02
N SER A 49 -1.99 -5.43 25.18
CA SER A 49 -1.63 -6.02 26.49
C SER A 49 -0.20 -5.70 26.91
N ALA A 50 0.47 -4.75 26.25
CA ALA A 50 1.87 -4.46 26.50
C ALA A 50 2.10 -4.00 27.96
N ALA A 51 3.08 -4.61 28.63
CA ALA A 51 3.37 -4.33 30.04
C ALA A 51 4.13 -3.01 30.25
N ASP A 52 4.92 -2.61 29.25
CA ASP A 52 5.77 -1.42 29.28
C ASP A 52 5.91 -0.78 27.89
N ASP A 53 6.47 0.43 27.88
CA ASP A 53 6.65 1.24 26.68
C ASP A 53 7.64 0.59 25.69
N ASP A 54 8.70 -0.06 26.19
CA ASP A 54 9.73 -0.69 25.36
C ASP A 54 9.15 -1.90 24.60
N GLN A 55 8.26 -2.65 25.24
CA GLN A 55 7.53 -3.75 24.60
C GLN A 55 6.58 -3.22 23.53
N ALA A 56 5.85 -2.14 23.81
CA ALA A 56 4.99 -1.50 22.83
C ALA A 56 5.80 -0.98 21.64
N GLU A 57 6.96 -0.35 21.88
CA GLU A 57 7.85 0.15 20.82
C GLU A 57 8.38 -0.99 19.94
N ARG A 58 8.83 -2.09 20.54
CA ARG A 58 9.28 -3.28 19.77
C ARG A 58 8.16 -3.84 18.90
N ILE A 59 6.94 -3.95 19.43
CA ILE A 59 5.80 -4.46 18.66
C ILE A 59 5.43 -3.50 17.52
N CYS A 60 5.41 -2.19 17.79
CA CYS A 60 5.18 -1.18 16.76
C CYS A 60 6.24 -1.24 15.65
N GLY A 61 7.51 -1.48 15.98
CA GLY A 61 8.57 -1.70 14.99
C GLY A 61 8.31 -2.91 14.10
N ILE A 62 7.86 -4.04 14.68
CA ILE A 62 7.49 -5.23 13.89
C ILE A 62 6.31 -4.93 12.97
N LEU A 63 5.29 -4.19 13.44
CA LEU A 63 4.18 -3.77 12.60
C LEU A 63 4.64 -2.84 11.46
N ASP A 64 5.61 -1.95 11.73
CA ASP A 64 6.20 -1.06 10.72
C ASP A 64 6.89 -1.87 9.62
N ASP A 65 7.67 -2.88 10.00
CA ASP A 65 8.33 -3.78 9.07
C ASP A 65 7.31 -4.59 8.27
N MET A 66 6.29 -5.15 8.91
CA MET A 66 5.23 -5.87 8.20
C MET A 66 4.52 -5.00 7.15
N MET A 67 4.23 -3.73 7.48
CA MET A 67 3.64 -2.80 6.52
C MET A 67 4.61 -2.48 5.38
N ALA A 68 5.89 -2.26 5.68
CA ALA A 68 6.90 -1.99 4.67
C ALA A 68 7.07 -3.16 3.69
N GLU A 69 7.18 -4.40 4.19
CA GLU A 69 7.23 -5.61 3.36
C GLU A 69 5.97 -5.75 2.48
N SER A 70 4.81 -5.39 3.02
CA SER A 70 3.55 -5.41 2.28
C SER A 70 3.55 -4.37 1.16
N LEU A 71 4.03 -3.16 1.41
CA LEU A 71 4.19 -2.13 0.38
C LEU A 71 5.23 -2.52 -0.67
N GLU A 72 6.32 -3.17 -0.29
CA GLU A 72 7.29 -3.71 -1.26
C GLU A 72 6.66 -4.78 -2.14
N THR A 73 5.89 -5.70 -1.55
CA THR A 73 5.14 -6.71 -2.30
C THR A 73 4.14 -6.06 -3.25
N LEU A 74 3.42 -5.03 -2.79
CA LEU A 74 2.47 -4.27 -3.61
C LEU A 74 3.15 -3.58 -4.81
N ARG A 75 4.44 -3.23 -4.72
CA ARG A 75 5.21 -2.68 -5.85
C ARG A 75 5.62 -3.74 -6.87
N LEU A 76 5.79 -4.98 -6.43
CA LEU A 76 6.19 -6.11 -7.28
C LEU A 76 4.99 -6.77 -7.96
N VAL A 77 3.85 -6.73 -7.29
CA VAL A 77 2.56 -7.07 -7.87
C VAL A 77 2.37 -6.17 -9.11
N PRO A 78 2.24 -6.75 -10.31
CA PRO A 78 1.84 -5.98 -11.47
C PRO A 78 0.50 -5.34 -11.10
N SER A 79 0.44 -4.02 -10.97
CA SER A 79 -0.82 -3.30 -10.83
C SER A 79 -1.68 -3.72 -12.02
N SER A 80 -2.65 -4.58 -11.73
CA SER A 80 -3.17 -5.57 -12.65
C SER A 80 -3.79 -4.90 -13.86
N THR A 81 -3.17 -5.01 -15.04
CA THR A 81 -3.74 -4.60 -16.34
C THR A 81 -4.10 -3.10 -16.46
N PRO A 82 -3.98 -2.49 -17.66
CA PRO A 82 -4.49 -1.12 -17.89
C PRO A 82 -5.98 -0.94 -17.55
N GLU A 83 -6.72 -2.05 -17.38
CA GLU A 83 -8.17 -2.10 -17.14
C GLU A 83 -8.61 -2.14 -15.66
N ALA A 84 -7.74 -2.42 -14.69
CA ALA A 84 -8.15 -2.45 -13.28
C ALA A 84 -7.64 -1.19 -12.53
N PRO A 85 -8.50 -0.16 -12.36
CA PRO A 85 -8.11 1.03 -11.61
C PRO A 85 -7.74 0.67 -10.17
N VAL A 86 -6.71 1.34 -9.64
CA VAL A 86 -6.38 1.32 -8.21
C VAL A 86 -7.65 1.67 -7.43
N SER A 87 -8.08 0.80 -6.53
CA SER A 87 -9.25 1.07 -5.68
C SER A 87 -9.05 2.38 -4.91
N THR A 88 -10.08 3.22 -4.84
CA THR A 88 -10.05 4.49 -4.10
C THR A 88 -9.59 4.28 -2.66
N GLU A 89 -10.06 3.21 -2.01
CA GLU A 89 -9.70 2.86 -0.63
C GLU A 89 -8.21 2.52 -0.48
N LEU A 90 -7.63 1.80 -1.45
CA LEU A 90 -6.18 1.53 -1.50
C LEU A 90 -5.41 2.81 -1.72
N ALA A 91 -5.86 3.67 -2.63
CA ALA A 91 -5.20 4.92 -2.94
C ALA A 91 -5.18 5.88 -1.73
N GLU A 92 -6.30 6.01 -1.03
CA GLU A 92 -6.42 6.80 0.21
C GLU A 92 -5.55 6.22 1.33
N SER A 93 -5.56 4.90 1.51
CA SER A 93 -4.76 4.22 2.53
C SER A 93 -3.26 4.41 2.30
N VAL A 94 -2.77 4.20 1.07
CA VAL A 94 -1.35 4.41 0.75
C VAL A 94 -0.97 5.89 0.82
N ARG A 95 -1.87 6.82 0.47
CA ARG A 95 -1.62 8.25 0.67
C ARG A 95 -1.49 8.61 2.15
N ALA A 96 -2.32 8.06 3.03
CA ALA A 96 -2.23 8.27 4.47
C ALA A 96 -0.88 7.78 5.03
N LEU A 97 -0.37 6.63 4.53
CA LEU A 97 0.93 6.09 4.93
C LEU A 97 2.13 7.01 4.61
N ARG A 98 1.96 8.06 3.79
CA ARG A 98 3.00 9.09 3.53
C ARG A 98 3.28 10.00 4.73
N GLU A 99 2.44 9.94 5.77
CA GLU A 99 2.60 10.66 7.03
C GLU A 99 3.00 9.72 8.18
N HIS A 100 3.23 8.43 7.88
CA HIS A 100 3.53 7.42 8.86
C HIS A 100 4.85 7.70 9.63
N GLY A 101 4.88 7.31 10.91
CA GLY A 101 6.02 7.54 11.81
C GLY A 101 7.31 6.83 11.37
N SER A 102 7.21 5.65 10.77
CA SER A 102 8.35 4.92 10.18
C SER A 102 8.77 5.52 8.83
N GLU A 103 10.04 5.87 8.70
CA GLU A 103 10.62 6.42 7.47
C GLU A 103 10.51 5.42 6.31
N ARG A 104 10.79 4.12 6.54
CA ARG A 104 10.72 3.08 5.49
C ARG A 104 9.31 3.01 4.88
N VAL A 105 8.29 2.92 5.73
CA VAL A 105 6.87 2.92 5.30
C VAL A 105 6.55 4.18 4.50
N ARG A 106 7.01 5.34 4.99
CA ARG A 106 6.76 6.64 4.37
C ARG A 106 7.36 6.75 2.97
N LEU A 107 8.60 6.31 2.79
CA LEU A 107 9.31 6.37 1.51
C LEU A 107 8.68 5.41 0.49
N LEU A 108 8.33 4.19 0.92
CA LEU A 108 7.65 3.21 0.05
C LEU A 108 6.29 3.74 -0.41
N ALA A 109 5.48 4.27 0.51
CA ALA A 109 4.18 4.85 0.19
C ALA A 109 4.28 5.99 -0.83
N ARG A 110 5.26 6.89 -0.67
CA ARG A 110 5.52 7.97 -1.64
C ARG A 110 5.92 7.42 -3.00
N GLY A 111 6.80 6.42 -3.04
CA GLY A 111 7.22 5.78 -4.29
C GLY A 111 6.07 5.12 -5.05
N ILE A 112 5.14 4.48 -4.33
CA ILE A 112 3.93 3.88 -4.92
C ILE A 112 3.02 4.95 -5.51
N VAL A 113 2.72 6.01 -4.74
CA VAL A 113 1.84 7.10 -5.20
C VAL A 113 2.42 7.79 -6.44
N SER A 114 3.73 8.08 -6.45
CA SER A 114 4.39 8.66 -7.63
C SER A 114 4.37 7.71 -8.84
N GLY A 115 4.45 6.40 -8.62
CA GLY A 115 4.30 5.41 -9.69
C GLY A 115 2.90 5.43 -10.31
N TRP A 116 1.86 5.53 -9.48
CA TRP A 116 0.48 5.66 -9.97
C TRP A 116 0.25 6.95 -10.75
N GLU A 117 0.76 8.09 -10.28
CA GLU A 117 0.65 9.39 -10.96
C GLU A 117 1.35 9.37 -12.33
N ALA A 118 2.52 8.75 -12.42
CA ALA A 118 3.23 8.58 -13.69
C ALA A 118 2.46 7.70 -14.69
N SER A 119 1.87 6.58 -14.22
CA SER A 119 1.06 5.72 -15.09
C SER A 119 -0.20 6.40 -15.63
N VAL A 120 -0.83 7.30 -14.86
CA VAL A 120 -1.96 8.11 -15.34
C VAL A 120 -1.51 9.05 -16.46
N GLN A 121 -0.36 9.71 -16.28
CA GLN A 121 0.20 10.62 -17.28
C GLN A 121 0.57 9.90 -18.59
N ASP A 122 1.11 8.68 -18.52
CA ASP A 122 1.42 7.87 -19.70
C ASP A 122 0.16 7.43 -20.48
N GLN A 123 -0.98 7.24 -19.80
CA GLN A 123 -2.26 6.95 -20.46
C GLN A 123 -2.84 8.18 -21.19
N ASP A 124 -2.66 9.37 -20.64
CA ASP A 124 -3.12 10.63 -21.25
C ASP A 124 -2.24 11.05 -22.46
N ASP A 125 -0.92 10.84 -22.41
CA ASP A 125 -0.01 11.18 -23.52
C ASP A 125 -0.08 10.19 -24.70
N GLY A 126 -0.53 8.94 -24.47
CA GLY A 126 -0.75 7.94 -25.51
C GLY A 126 -1.93 8.25 -26.47
N ALA A 127 -2.83 9.16 -26.08
CA ALA A 127 -4.01 9.52 -26.87
C ALA A 127 -3.74 10.58 -27.96
N LYS A 128 -2.50 11.07 -28.11
CA LYS A 128 -2.13 12.07 -29.12
C LYS A 128 -1.41 11.45 -30.33
N VAL A 129 -1.99 10.44 -30.96
CA VAL A 129 -1.67 10.09 -32.36
C VAL A 129 -2.73 10.73 -33.27
N THR A 130 -2.35 11.86 -33.85
CA THR A 130 -3.12 12.59 -34.85
C THR A 130 -3.48 11.70 -36.05
N PRO A 131 -4.74 11.67 -36.53
CA PRO A 131 -5.07 11.02 -37.79
C PRO A 131 -4.64 11.95 -38.93
N ALA A 132 -3.57 11.58 -39.64
CA ALA A 132 -3.23 12.22 -40.90
C ALA A 132 -4.18 11.71 -42.01
N THR A 133 -4.78 12.67 -42.69
CA THR A 133 -5.95 12.68 -43.59
C THR A 133 -5.80 11.79 -44.86
N PRO A 134 -6.89 11.28 -45.46
CA PRO A 134 -6.83 10.49 -46.69
C PRO A 134 -6.61 11.40 -47.93
N MET A 135 -5.56 11.12 -48.71
CA MET A 135 -5.35 11.74 -50.03
C MET A 135 -6.25 11.07 -51.08
N LYS A 136 -7.23 11.83 -51.60
CA LYS A 136 -7.94 11.52 -52.85
C LYS A 136 -7.15 12.04 -54.06
N LYS A 137 -7.16 11.21 -55.10
CA LYS A 137 -6.68 11.39 -56.48
C LYS A 137 -7.14 12.69 -57.16
N PRO A 138 -6.44 13.10 -58.23
CA PRO A 138 -7.03 13.13 -59.56
C PRO A 138 -6.57 11.95 -60.44
#